data_AF-A0AAW1PXE3-F1
#
_entry.id   AF-A0AAW1PXE3-F1
#
_cell.length_a   1.000
_cell.length_b   1.000
_cell.length_c   1.000
_cell.angle_alpha   90.00
_cell.angle_beta   90.00
_cell.angle_gamma   90.00
#
_symmetry.space_group_name_H-M   'P 1'
#
loop_
_entity.id
_entity.type
_entity.pdbx_description
1 polymer ?
#
loop_
_entity_poly.entity_id
_entity_poly.type
_entity_poly.pdbx_seq_one_letter_code
_entity_poly.pdbx_strand_id
1 'polypeptide(L)'
;MLAVLLIREILRALPLLENGQPGAVTDRTAHHPVPQLRNLIIVACHAVFTGFDYTKPEAEESWHLLDYQRVAGQAHAFVQHIQVGVVEAAQDPSALLLFSGGQTRKAAGPRSEAEGYWLVAEAAGWWGNGAVRDRIFTEEHARDSLENLLFSICRFFELTGHWPQHILVVGYELKQHRYVNLHRAAAKWPAERFHYLGTPAVNQGALEGEAGTIEAFRQDPYGCHGVLLEKKEARDPFAVGPYLAARCPAMAPLLSYCGRSTFPGRLPWSEQ
;
A
#
# COMPACT_ATOMS: atom_id res chain seq x y z
N MET A 1 13.23 -1.64 -38.04
CA MET A 1 12.67 -0.32 -38.43
C MET A 1 11.16 -0.38 -38.74
N LEU A 2 10.41 -1.33 -38.16
CA LEU A 2 8.98 -1.54 -38.42
C LEU A 2 8.06 -1.17 -37.22
N ALA A 3 8.64 -0.99 -36.02
CA ALA A 3 7.87 -0.69 -34.80
C ALA A 3 7.53 0.81 -34.60
N VAL A 4 8.20 1.71 -35.33
CA VAL A 4 7.97 3.18 -35.21
C VAL A 4 6.81 3.66 -36.10
N LEU A 5 6.40 2.88 -37.09
CA LEU A 5 5.32 3.24 -38.02
C LEU A 5 3.91 2.93 -37.50
N LEU A 6 3.77 2.00 -36.55
CA LEU A 6 2.46 1.63 -35.99
C LEU A 6 1.91 2.64 -34.97
N ILE A 7 2.78 3.47 -34.37
CA ILE A 7 2.41 4.49 -33.37
C ILE A 7 1.79 5.74 -34.02
N ARG A 8 2.03 5.98 -35.32
CA ARG A 8 1.52 7.17 -36.03
C ARG A 8 0.09 7.02 -36.58
N GLU A 9 -0.43 5.80 -36.70
CA GLU A 9 -1.81 5.58 -37.21
C GLU A 9 -2.87 5.56 -36.10
N ILE A 10 -2.50 5.21 -34.86
CA ILE A 10 -3.44 5.19 -33.72
C ILE A 10 -3.79 6.61 -33.24
N LEU A 11 -2.97 7.62 -33.54
CA LEU A 11 -3.19 9.02 -33.13
C LEU A 11 -4.07 9.84 -34.10
N ARG A 12 -4.62 9.24 -35.17
CA ARG A 12 -5.47 9.94 -36.16
C ARG A 12 -6.97 9.62 -36.08
N ALA A 13 -7.41 8.82 -35.13
CA ALA A 13 -8.81 8.36 -35.02
C ALA A 13 -9.50 8.71 -33.68
N LEU A 14 -9.11 9.81 -33.04
CA LEU A 14 -9.84 10.34 -31.88
C LEU A 14 -10.77 11.48 -32.33
N PRO A 15 -12.11 11.32 -32.26
CA PRO A 15 -13.03 12.41 -32.49
C PRO A 15 -12.87 13.47 -31.40
N LEU A 16 -12.77 14.73 -31.81
CA LEU A 16 -12.84 15.89 -30.92
C LEU A 16 -14.23 15.90 -30.26
N LEU A 17 -14.28 15.77 -28.94
CA LEU A 17 -15.51 15.93 -28.16
C LEU A 17 -15.86 17.42 -28.10
N GLU A 18 -17.01 17.78 -28.67
CA GLU A 18 -17.58 19.12 -28.61
C GLU A 18 -18.09 19.47 -27.20
N ASN A 19 -18.03 20.77 -26.88
CA ASN A 19 -18.38 21.38 -25.60
C ASN A 19 -19.87 21.19 -25.25
N GLY A 20 -20.16 20.41 -24.21
CA GLY A 20 -21.47 20.32 -23.56
C GLY A 20 -21.68 21.40 -22.48
N GLN A 21 -22.83 22.07 -22.53
CA GLN A 21 -23.28 23.09 -21.57
C GLN A 21 -23.37 22.56 -20.11
N PRO A 22 -23.24 23.44 -19.09
CA PRO A 22 -23.33 23.04 -17.69
C PRO A 22 -24.77 22.68 -17.30
N GLY A 23 -25.08 21.38 -17.35
CA GLY A 23 -26.25 20.79 -16.74
C GLY A 23 -26.13 20.78 -15.21
N ALA A 24 -27.25 21.03 -14.55
CA ALA A 24 -27.39 21.07 -13.10
C ALA A 24 -26.66 19.91 -12.39
N VAL A 25 -25.89 20.23 -11.36
CA VAL A 25 -25.23 19.26 -10.48
C VAL A 25 -26.32 18.54 -9.68
N THR A 26 -26.85 17.47 -10.25
CA THR A 26 -27.60 16.46 -9.49
C THR A 26 -26.60 15.72 -8.61
N ASP A 27 -26.83 15.75 -7.31
CA ASP A 27 -26.11 15.01 -6.28
C ASP A 27 -25.90 13.55 -6.72
N ARG A 28 -24.67 13.22 -7.12
CA ARG A 28 -24.28 11.84 -7.44
C ARG A 28 -24.12 11.14 -6.10
N THR A 29 -25.10 10.34 -5.70
CA THR A 29 -24.89 9.32 -4.66
C THR A 29 -23.58 8.59 -4.99
N ALA A 30 -22.55 8.76 -4.17
CA ALA A 30 -21.21 8.28 -4.48
C ALA A 30 -21.26 6.76 -4.68
N HIS A 31 -21.07 6.31 -5.93
CA HIS A 31 -20.97 4.89 -6.23
C HIS A 31 -19.57 4.43 -5.84
N HIS A 32 -19.47 3.76 -4.69
CA HIS A 32 -18.25 3.12 -4.24
C HIS A 32 -18.11 1.76 -4.96
N PRO A 33 -16.89 1.37 -5.42
CA PRO A 33 -16.69 0.12 -6.17
C PRO A 33 -17.08 -1.17 -5.42
N VAL A 34 -16.80 -1.25 -4.12
CA VAL A 34 -16.98 -2.47 -3.31
C VAL A 34 -17.58 -2.16 -1.94
N PRO A 35 -18.79 -1.54 -1.89
CA PRO A 35 -19.38 -1.01 -0.66
C PRO A 35 -19.78 -2.09 0.35
N GLN A 36 -19.81 -3.37 -0.06
CA GLN A 36 -20.16 -4.52 0.77
C GLN A 36 -19.00 -5.04 1.64
N LEU A 37 -17.75 -4.72 1.31
CA LEU A 37 -16.60 -5.19 2.08
C LEU A 37 -16.51 -4.42 3.41
N ARG A 38 -15.97 -5.05 4.45
CA ARG A 38 -16.01 -4.56 5.84
C ARG A 38 -14.66 -4.62 6.53
N ASN A 39 -13.81 -5.59 6.19
CA ASN A 39 -12.49 -5.77 6.80
C ASN A 39 -11.39 -5.38 5.81
N LEU A 40 -10.25 -4.90 6.34
CA LEU A 40 -9.10 -4.50 5.53
C LEU A 40 -7.91 -5.41 5.83
N ILE A 41 -7.36 -6.03 4.79
CA ILE A 41 -6.08 -6.73 4.82
C ILE A 41 -5.06 -5.86 4.08
N ILE A 42 -3.93 -5.56 4.72
CA ILE A 42 -2.85 -4.76 4.16
C ILE A 42 -1.63 -5.67 4.03
N VAL A 43 -1.16 -5.91 2.81
CA VAL A 43 0.15 -6.49 2.57
C VAL A 43 1.14 -5.35 2.37
N ALA A 44 2.00 -5.12 3.37
CA ALA A 44 3.01 -4.07 3.31
C ALA A 44 4.15 -4.50 2.37
N CYS A 45 4.29 -3.84 1.23
CA CYS A 45 5.29 -4.19 0.23
C CYS A 45 6.70 -3.73 0.68
N HIS A 46 7.73 -4.44 0.18
CA HIS A 46 9.12 -4.24 0.61
C HIS A 46 10.15 -4.17 -0.52
N ALA A 47 9.74 -4.40 -1.77
CA ALA A 47 10.60 -4.31 -2.95
C ALA A 47 9.77 -4.11 -4.22
N VAL A 48 10.40 -3.52 -5.23
CA VAL A 48 9.79 -3.33 -6.55
C VAL A 48 10.08 -4.55 -7.42
N PHE A 49 9.05 -5.19 -7.96
CA PHE A 49 9.22 -6.24 -8.95
C PHE A 49 9.71 -5.62 -10.28
N THR A 50 10.84 -6.09 -10.78
CA THR A 50 11.46 -5.61 -12.03
C THR A 50 11.61 -6.69 -13.09
N GLY A 51 11.27 -7.94 -12.76
CA GLY A 51 11.26 -9.04 -13.70
C GLY A 51 10.28 -8.82 -14.85
N PHE A 52 10.60 -9.38 -16.01
CA PHE A 52 9.67 -9.49 -17.15
C PHE A 52 9.13 -10.92 -17.30
N ASP A 53 9.75 -11.89 -16.62
CA ASP A 53 9.34 -13.29 -16.56
C ASP A 53 8.66 -13.55 -15.21
N TYR A 54 7.33 -13.53 -15.22
CA TYR A 54 6.52 -13.76 -14.02
C TYR A 54 6.51 -15.22 -13.55
N THR A 55 7.18 -16.15 -14.26
CA THR A 55 7.32 -17.54 -13.80
C THR A 55 8.40 -17.70 -12.73
N LYS A 56 9.19 -16.65 -12.47
CA LYS A 56 10.32 -16.66 -11.52
C LYS A 56 10.21 -15.58 -10.44
N PRO A 57 9.08 -15.44 -9.73
CA PRO A 57 8.94 -14.43 -8.68
C PRO A 57 9.80 -14.71 -7.46
N GLU A 58 10.27 -15.94 -7.31
CA GLU A 58 11.18 -16.39 -6.25
C GLU A 58 12.66 -16.08 -6.54
N ALA A 59 12.99 -15.61 -7.75
CA ALA A 59 14.36 -15.28 -8.12
C ALA A 59 14.72 -13.85 -7.65
N GLU A 60 15.86 -13.69 -7.00
CA GLU A 60 16.30 -12.41 -6.44
C GLU A 60 16.48 -11.34 -7.52
N GLU A 61 16.89 -11.73 -8.73
CA GLU A 61 17.02 -10.83 -9.89
C GLU A 61 15.68 -10.31 -10.44
N SER A 62 14.56 -10.93 -10.06
CA SER A 62 13.22 -10.45 -10.42
C SER A 62 12.81 -9.23 -9.60
N TRP A 63 13.55 -8.88 -8.55
CA TRP A 63 13.26 -7.78 -7.64
C TRP A 63 14.39 -6.76 -7.60
N HIS A 64 14.02 -5.49 -7.48
CA HIS A 64 14.99 -4.45 -7.17
C HIS A 64 15.31 -4.45 -5.66
N LEU A 65 16.42 -5.09 -5.31
CA LEU A 65 16.90 -5.22 -3.93
C LEU A 65 17.90 -4.12 -3.56
N LEU A 66 17.71 -3.51 -2.38
CA LEU A 66 18.75 -2.69 -1.73
C LEU A 66 19.88 -3.59 -1.22
N ASP A 67 21.06 -3.02 -0.96
CA ASP A 67 22.25 -3.81 -0.58
C ASP A 67 22.02 -4.70 0.64
N TYR A 68 21.36 -4.18 1.68
CA TYR A 68 21.04 -4.99 2.85
C TYR A 68 20.06 -6.13 2.51
N GLN A 69 19.20 -5.97 1.50
CA GLN A 69 18.22 -6.98 1.07
C GLN A 69 18.83 -8.08 0.20
N ARG A 70 20.10 -7.95 -0.25
CA ARG A 70 20.76 -8.95 -1.11
C ARG A 70 21.23 -10.17 -0.29
N VAL A 71 20.28 -10.88 0.29
CA VAL A 71 20.46 -12.13 1.04
C VAL A 71 19.60 -13.22 0.40
N ALA A 72 20.04 -14.48 0.49
CA ALA A 72 19.29 -15.59 -0.09
C ALA A 72 17.92 -15.76 0.59
N GLY A 73 16.86 -15.90 -0.20
CA GLY A 73 15.49 -16.10 0.29
C GLY A 73 14.72 -14.79 0.52
N GLN A 74 15.27 -13.66 0.10
CA GLN A 74 14.63 -12.35 0.25
C GLN A 74 13.40 -12.25 -0.67
N ALA A 75 13.54 -12.64 -1.94
CA ALA A 75 12.43 -12.75 -2.89
C ALA A 75 11.34 -13.70 -2.37
N HIS A 76 11.75 -14.83 -1.79
CA HIS A 76 10.83 -15.77 -1.17
C HIS A 76 9.99 -15.15 -0.07
N ALA A 77 10.59 -14.33 0.80
CA ALA A 77 9.83 -13.63 1.81
C ALA A 77 8.79 -12.66 1.22
N PHE A 78 9.09 -12.00 0.09
CA PHE A 78 8.11 -11.14 -0.60
C PHE A 78 6.94 -11.95 -1.16
N VAL A 79 7.24 -13.07 -1.83
CA VAL A 79 6.24 -14.02 -2.32
C VAL A 79 5.38 -14.56 -1.18
N GLN A 80 5.98 -14.89 -0.04
CA GLN A 80 5.27 -15.37 1.12
C GLN A 80 4.28 -14.32 1.67
N HIS A 81 4.65 -13.03 1.72
CA HIS A 81 3.70 -11.98 2.10
C HIS A 81 2.48 -11.93 1.17
N ILE A 82 2.72 -12.07 -0.14
CA ILE A 82 1.66 -12.07 -1.15
C ILE A 82 0.72 -13.25 -0.90
N GLN A 83 1.27 -14.47 -0.81
CA GLN A 83 0.50 -15.70 -0.62
C GLN A 83 -0.32 -15.67 0.68
N VAL A 84 0.30 -15.24 1.79
CA VAL A 84 -0.39 -15.10 3.07
C VAL A 84 -1.56 -14.12 2.96
N GLY A 85 -1.35 -12.94 2.38
CA GLY A 85 -2.44 -11.98 2.18
C GLY A 85 -3.60 -12.58 1.39
N VAL A 86 -3.29 -13.28 0.28
CA VAL A 86 -4.31 -13.93 -0.56
C VAL A 86 -5.08 -15.01 0.21
N VAL A 87 -4.38 -15.82 1.00
CA VAL A 87 -5.01 -16.86 1.84
C VAL A 87 -5.96 -16.23 2.86
N GLU A 88 -5.54 -15.17 3.56
CA GLU A 88 -6.39 -14.45 4.52
C GLU A 88 -7.62 -13.83 3.84
N ALA A 89 -7.45 -13.23 2.66
CA ALA A 89 -8.56 -12.69 1.88
C ALA A 89 -9.53 -13.76 1.37
N ALA A 90 -9.05 -14.97 1.11
CA ALA A 90 -9.89 -16.11 0.73
C ALA A 90 -10.69 -16.66 1.91
N GLN A 91 -10.14 -16.59 3.13
CA GLN A 91 -10.81 -17.04 4.36
C GLN A 91 -11.84 -16.04 4.88
N ASP A 92 -11.70 -14.75 4.55
CA ASP A 92 -12.66 -13.70 4.87
C ASP A 92 -13.33 -13.12 3.61
N PRO A 93 -14.54 -13.59 3.25
CA PRO A 93 -15.32 -13.07 2.12
C PRO A 93 -15.67 -11.58 2.23
N SER A 94 -15.61 -11.00 3.44
CA SER A 94 -15.88 -9.58 3.68
C SER A 94 -14.64 -8.69 3.63
N ALA A 95 -13.45 -9.28 3.47
CA ALA A 95 -12.20 -8.54 3.42
C ALA A 95 -11.95 -7.89 2.05
N LEU A 96 -11.32 -6.73 2.08
CA LEU A 96 -10.66 -6.08 0.96
C LEU A 96 -9.15 -6.20 1.20
N LEU A 97 -8.40 -6.75 0.23
CA LEU A 97 -6.94 -6.79 0.32
C LEU A 97 -6.32 -5.64 -0.45
N LEU A 98 -5.39 -4.94 0.19
CA LEU A 98 -4.52 -3.94 -0.42
C LEU A 98 -3.07 -4.42 -0.39
N PHE A 99 -2.45 -4.54 -1.56
CA PHE A 99 -1.00 -4.42 -1.65
C PHE A 99 -0.66 -2.94 -1.52
N SER A 100 0.18 -2.56 -0.54
CA SER A 100 0.48 -1.17 -0.23
C SER A 100 1.98 -0.89 -0.33
N GLY A 101 2.33 0.08 -1.18
CA GLY A 101 3.69 0.51 -1.44
C GLY A 101 3.84 1.21 -2.80
N GLY A 102 4.43 2.40 -2.81
CA GLY A 102 4.52 3.26 -3.99
C GLY A 102 5.76 3.07 -4.85
N GLN A 103 6.04 4.05 -5.70
CA GLN A 103 7.18 4.06 -6.63
C GLN A 103 8.47 4.51 -5.95
N THR A 104 8.97 3.72 -4.99
CA THR A 104 9.99 4.19 -4.03
C THR A 104 11.44 4.14 -4.51
N ARG A 105 11.70 3.69 -5.74
CA ARG A 105 13.06 3.37 -6.24
C ARG A 105 13.28 3.89 -7.66
N LYS A 106 14.06 4.96 -7.80
CA LYS A 106 14.40 5.55 -9.12
C LYS A 106 15.00 4.53 -10.09
N ALA A 107 15.90 3.67 -9.59
CA ALA A 107 16.59 2.66 -10.39
C ALA A 107 15.68 1.50 -10.85
N ALA A 108 14.51 1.31 -10.23
CA ALA A 108 13.55 0.28 -10.62
C ALA A 108 12.58 0.74 -11.74
N GLY A 109 12.62 2.02 -12.10
CA GLY A 109 11.65 2.65 -13.01
C GLY A 109 10.35 3.05 -12.32
N PRO A 110 9.38 3.61 -13.05
CA PRO A 110 8.12 4.12 -12.51
C PRO A 110 7.13 2.99 -12.21
N ARG A 111 7.56 2.03 -11.37
CA ARG A 111 6.78 0.85 -10.96
C ARG A 111 6.55 0.95 -9.46
N SER A 112 5.31 0.76 -9.03
CA SER A 112 5.01 0.71 -7.61
C SER A 112 5.34 -0.67 -7.05
N GLU A 113 5.65 -0.74 -5.76
CA GLU A 113 5.80 -2.03 -5.08
C GLU A 113 4.47 -2.82 -5.10
N ALA A 114 3.35 -2.12 -4.88
CA ALA A 114 2.01 -2.70 -4.85
C ALA A 114 1.56 -3.31 -6.19
N GLU A 115 1.78 -2.62 -7.31
CA GLU A 115 1.50 -3.15 -8.65
C GLU A 115 2.31 -4.41 -8.92
N GLY A 116 3.60 -4.40 -8.56
CA GLY A 116 4.46 -5.57 -8.71
C GLY A 116 3.92 -6.80 -7.96
N TYR A 117 3.52 -6.62 -6.70
CA TYR A 117 2.93 -7.69 -5.89
C TYR A 117 1.63 -8.21 -6.51
N TRP A 118 0.75 -7.32 -6.99
CA TRP A 118 -0.49 -7.69 -7.66
C TRP A 118 -0.24 -8.50 -8.94
N LEU A 119 0.68 -8.04 -9.80
CA LEU A 119 1.01 -8.71 -11.07
C LEU A 119 1.65 -10.09 -10.85
N VAL A 120 2.50 -10.25 -9.83
CA VAL A 120 3.08 -11.55 -9.47
C VAL A 120 1.97 -12.54 -9.10
N ALA A 121 1.03 -12.13 -8.25
CA ALA A 121 -0.07 -13.00 -7.84
C ALA A 121 -1.05 -13.31 -8.99
N GLU A 122 -1.31 -12.33 -9.86
CA GLU A 122 -2.13 -12.49 -11.06
C GLU A 122 -1.51 -13.54 -12.00
N ALA A 123 -0.23 -13.38 -12.32
CA ALA A 123 0.46 -14.28 -13.22
C ALA A 123 0.60 -15.71 -12.66
N ALA A 124 0.72 -15.85 -11.35
CA ALA A 124 0.78 -17.15 -10.68
C ALA A 124 -0.60 -17.81 -10.50
N GLY A 125 -1.70 -17.09 -10.78
CA GLY A 125 -3.06 -17.61 -10.60
C GLY A 125 -3.42 -17.90 -9.13
N TRP A 126 -2.78 -17.21 -8.17
CA TRP A 126 -2.90 -17.53 -6.74
C TRP A 126 -4.28 -17.25 -6.13
N TRP A 127 -5.15 -16.52 -6.83
CA TRP A 127 -6.49 -16.20 -6.34
C TRP A 127 -7.35 -17.45 -6.08
N GLY A 128 -7.08 -18.56 -6.78
CA GLY A 128 -7.85 -19.81 -6.70
C GLY A 128 -9.27 -19.74 -7.28
N ASN A 129 -9.96 -18.60 -7.13
CA ASN A 129 -11.24 -18.27 -7.76
C ASN A 129 -11.33 -16.77 -8.09
N GLY A 130 -12.25 -16.41 -9.00
CA GLY A 130 -12.44 -15.02 -9.43
C GLY A 130 -12.95 -14.07 -8.33
N ALA A 131 -13.74 -14.57 -7.38
CA ALA A 131 -14.34 -13.74 -6.32
C ALA A 131 -13.31 -13.22 -5.29
N VAL A 132 -12.17 -13.90 -5.13
CA VAL A 132 -11.03 -13.39 -4.37
C VAL A 132 -10.38 -12.25 -5.13
N ARG A 133 -10.06 -12.46 -6.42
CA ARG A 133 -9.43 -11.45 -7.30
C ARG A 133 -10.19 -10.12 -7.32
N ASP A 134 -11.52 -10.16 -7.37
CA ASP A 134 -12.38 -8.97 -7.45
C ASP A 134 -12.37 -8.09 -6.20
N ARG A 135 -11.76 -8.54 -5.09
CA ARG A 135 -11.64 -7.81 -3.83
C ARG A 135 -10.21 -7.38 -3.50
N ILE A 136 -9.30 -7.54 -4.45
CA ILE A 136 -7.88 -7.22 -4.31
C ILE A 136 -7.55 -5.97 -5.11
N PHE A 137 -6.99 -4.97 -4.44
CA PHE A 137 -6.61 -3.68 -5.03
C PHE A 137 -5.19 -3.29 -4.61
N THR A 138 -4.72 -2.17 -5.15
CA THR A 138 -3.43 -1.56 -4.82
C THR A 138 -3.59 -0.22 -4.12
N GLU A 139 -2.60 0.11 -3.29
CA GLU A 139 -2.34 1.43 -2.74
C GLU A 139 -0.88 1.78 -3.11
N GLU A 140 -0.70 2.79 -3.97
CA GLU A 140 0.57 3.03 -4.68
C GLU A 140 1.27 4.34 -4.30
N HIS A 141 0.88 4.96 -3.17
CA HIS A 141 1.44 6.22 -2.70
C HIS A 141 2.35 6.05 -1.48
N ALA A 142 2.23 4.94 -0.73
CA ALA A 142 2.99 4.80 0.51
C ALA A 142 4.51 4.70 0.29
N ARG A 143 5.26 5.48 1.06
CA ARG A 143 6.73 5.56 1.01
C ARG A 143 7.38 5.01 2.28
N ASP A 144 6.59 4.78 3.32
CA ASP A 144 7.02 4.12 4.54
C ASP A 144 5.90 3.26 5.16
N SER A 145 6.22 2.62 6.28
CA SER A 145 5.30 1.74 7.00
C SER A 145 4.09 2.43 7.65
N LEU A 146 4.23 3.70 8.03
CA LEU A 146 3.11 4.45 8.58
C LEU A 146 2.15 4.82 7.45
N GLU A 147 2.69 5.29 6.32
CA GLU A 147 1.92 5.56 5.12
C GLU A 147 1.24 4.30 4.60
N ASN A 148 1.89 3.13 4.65
CA ASN A 148 1.23 1.86 4.30
C ASN A 148 -0.08 1.65 5.08
N LEU A 149 -0.08 1.98 6.38
CA LEU A 149 -1.28 1.88 7.22
C LEU A 149 -2.28 2.99 6.87
N LEU A 150 -1.86 4.25 6.96
CA LEU A 150 -2.76 5.40 6.86
C LEU A 150 -3.38 5.52 5.46
N PHE A 151 -2.58 5.32 4.41
CA PHE A 151 -3.06 5.41 3.04
C PHE A 151 -3.94 4.22 2.68
N SER A 152 -3.68 3.02 3.22
CA SER A 152 -4.59 1.88 3.05
C SER A 152 -5.95 2.10 3.72
N ILE A 153 -6.00 2.71 4.91
CA ILE A 153 -7.27 3.08 5.57
C ILE A 153 -8.05 4.06 4.69
N CYS A 154 -7.37 5.06 4.13
CA CYS A 154 -8.00 6.02 3.22
C CYS A 154 -8.46 5.34 1.92
N ARG A 155 -7.61 4.52 1.29
CA ARG A 155 -7.95 3.75 0.09
C ARG A 155 -9.14 2.84 0.30
N PHE A 156 -9.25 2.21 1.47
CA PHE A 156 -10.43 1.43 1.82
C PHE A 156 -11.69 2.30 1.82
N PHE A 157 -11.66 3.48 2.46
CA PHE A 157 -12.80 4.40 2.47
C PHE A 157 -13.20 4.83 1.05
N GLU A 158 -12.24 5.13 0.16
CA GLU A 158 -12.58 5.44 -1.24
C GLU A 158 -13.33 4.31 -1.93
N LEU A 159 -12.89 3.06 -1.68
CA LEU A 159 -13.41 1.86 -2.34
C LEU A 159 -14.75 1.42 -1.77
N THR A 160 -15.04 1.71 -0.50
CA THR A 160 -16.20 1.15 0.21
C THR A 160 -17.20 2.19 0.72
N GLY A 161 -16.77 3.44 0.91
CA GLY A 161 -17.59 4.52 1.46
C GLY A 161 -17.73 4.51 2.99
N HIS A 162 -17.05 3.60 3.69
CA HIS A 162 -17.05 3.51 5.15
C HIS A 162 -15.67 3.07 5.67
N TRP A 163 -15.51 3.00 7.00
CA TRP A 163 -14.23 2.66 7.65
C TRP A 163 -14.15 1.17 7.94
N PRO A 164 -12.96 0.54 7.85
CA PRO A 164 -12.85 -0.89 8.09
C PRO A 164 -13.21 -1.22 9.52
N GLN A 165 -13.88 -2.35 9.73
CA GLN A 165 -14.20 -2.87 11.06
C GLN A 165 -12.96 -3.47 11.70
N HIS A 166 -12.19 -4.26 10.95
CA HIS A 166 -10.92 -4.84 11.38
C HIS A 166 -9.81 -4.53 10.39
N ILE A 167 -8.59 -4.37 10.90
CA ILE A 167 -7.37 -4.27 10.09
C ILE A 167 -6.48 -5.47 10.41
N LEU A 168 -6.06 -6.19 9.38
CA LEU A 168 -4.97 -7.15 9.43
C LEU A 168 -3.81 -6.63 8.58
N VAL A 169 -2.61 -6.53 9.16
CA VAL A 169 -1.39 -6.22 8.40
C VAL A 169 -0.54 -7.47 8.25
N VAL A 170 -0.09 -7.75 7.03
CA VAL A 170 0.84 -8.81 6.67
C VAL A 170 2.18 -8.18 6.27
N GLY A 171 3.27 -8.69 6.84
CA GLY A 171 4.62 -8.24 6.54
C GLY A 171 5.65 -8.97 7.39
N TYR A 172 6.87 -8.45 7.48
CA TYR A 172 7.90 -9.08 8.31
C TYR A 172 7.54 -9.07 9.80
N GLU A 173 7.78 -10.20 10.48
CA GLU A 173 7.55 -10.34 11.93
C GLU A 173 8.32 -9.30 12.76
N LEU A 174 9.55 -8.96 12.36
CA LEU A 174 10.34 -7.93 13.06
C LEU A 174 9.64 -6.56 13.13
N LYS A 175 8.72 -6.25 12.20
CA LYS A 175 8.00 -4.98 12.16
C LYS A 175 6.73 -4.98 13.02
N GLN A 176 6.34 -6.13 13.59
CA GLN A 176 5.12 -6.27 14.35
C GLN A 176 5.02 -5.25 15.48
N HIS A 177 6.09 -5.07 16.27
CA HIS A 177 6.09 -4.10 17.38
C HIS A 177 5.82 -2.69 16.86
N ARG A 178 6.45 -2.28 15.76
CA ARG A 178 6.26 -0.95 15.18
C ARG A 178 4.83 -0.73 14.69
N TYR A 179 4.23 -1.70 13.99
CA TYR A 179 2.85 -1.57 13.55
C TYR A 179 1.85 -1.57 14.72
N VAL A 180 1.95 -2.54 15.63
CA VAL A 180 0.97 -2.75 16.71
C VAL A 180 1.09 -1.69 17.79
N ASN A 181 2.30 -1.27 18.16
CA ASN A 181 2.51 -0.41 19.33
C ASN A 181 2.77 1.06 18.96
N LEU A 182 3.23 1.35 17.74
CA LEU A 182 3.50 2.73 17.30
C LEU A 182 2.48 3.20 16.27
N HIS A 183 2.41 2.58 15.08
CA HIS A 183 1.59 3.08 13.98
C HIS A 183 0.09 3.01 14.27
N ARG A 184 -0.39 1.87 14.78
CA ARG A 184 -1.77 1.72 15.26
C ARG A 184 -2.10 2.77 16.33
N ALA A 185 -1.19 3.01 17.27
CA ALA A 185 -1.38 3.99 18.34
C ALA A 185 -1.41 5.43 17.79
N ALA A 186 -0.54 5.78 16.84
CA ALA A 186 -0.52 7.07 16.15
C ALA A 186 -1.82 7.31 15.34
N ALA A 187 -2.37 6.25 14.75
CA ALA A 187 -3.69 6.25 14.10
C ALA A 187 -4.86 6.19 15.11
N LYS A 188 -4.60 6.03 16.41
CA LYS A 188 -5.62 5.78 17.46
C LYS A 188 -6.59 4.65 17.09
N TRP A 189 -6.11 3.64 16.38
CA TRP A 189 -6.93 2.51 15.97
C TRP A 189 -7.12 1.55 17.17
N PRO A 190 -8.35 1.05 17.44
CA PRO A 190 -8.58 0.17 18.60
C PRO A 190 -7.76 -1.11 18.54
N ALA A 191 -7.21 -1.55 19.67
CA ALA A 191 -6.28 -2.68 19.72
C ALA A 191 -6.96 -4.00 19.38
N GLU A 192 -8.20 -4.16 19.81
CA GLU A 192 -9.09 -5.30 19.56
C GLU A 192 -9.52 -5.40 18.09
N ARG A 193 -9.35 -4.34 17.29
CA ARG A 193 -9.67 -4.30 15.86
C ARG A 193 -8.42 -4.23 14.97
N PHE A 194 -7.26 -4.56 15.51
CA PHE A 194 -5.97 -4.52 14.80
C PHE A 194 -5.16 -5.79 15.03
N HIS A 195 -4.89 -6.51 13.95
CA HIS A 195 -4.08 -7.72 13.96
C HIS A 195 -2.86 -7.54 13.05
N TYR A 196 -1.79 -8.25 13.40
CA TYR A 196 -0.57 -8.30 12.61
C TYR A 196 -0.18 -9.75 12.43
N LEU A 197 0.12 -10.15 11.20
CA LEU A 197 0.61 -11.47 10.87
C LEU A 197 2.01 -11.33 10.25
N GLY A 198 2.99 -11.76 11.03
CA GLY A 198 4.40 -11.71 10.68
C GLY A 198 4.85 -12.95 9.90
N THR A 199 5.64 -12.75 8.85
CA THR A 199 6.45 -13.82 8.26
C THR A 199 7.91 -13.70 8.70
N PRO A 200 8.67 -14.81 8.75
CA PRO A 200 10.07 -14.77 9.17
C PRO A 200 10.91 -13.86 8.27
N ALA A 201 11.77 -13.04 8.89
CA ALA A 201 12.77 -12.29 8.13
C ALA A 201 13.99 -13.18 7.88
N VAL A 202 14.49 -13.17 6.65
CA VAL A 202 15.71 -13.90 6.25
C VAL A 202 16.99 -13.08 6.49
N ASN A 203 16.86 -11.86 7.00
CA ASN A 203 17.93 -10.86 6.99
C ASN A 203 18.25 -10.32 8.40
N GLN A 204 19.45 -10.61 8.90
CA GLN A 204 19.91 -10.12 10.20
C GLN A 204 20.11 -8.60 10.23
N GLY A 205 20.57 -7.99 9.13
CA GLY A 205 20.69 -6.52 9.03
C GLY A 205 19.34 -5.80 9.09
N ALA A 206 18.26 -6.46 8.64
CA ALA A 206 16.91 -5.93 8.80
C ALA A 206 16.46 -5.92 10.28
N LEU A 207 16.90 -6.90 11.08
CA LEU A 207 16.63 -6.94 12.52
C LEU A 207 17.35 -5.80 13.24
N GLU A 208 18.63 -5.58 12.92
CA GLU A 208 19.45 -4.51 13.51
C GLU A 208 18.91 -3.12 13.17
N GLY A 209 18.50 -2.91 11.92
CA GLY A 209 17.93 -1.64 11.47
C GLY A 209 16.55 -1.31 12.05
N GLU A 210 15.80 -2.32 12.50
CA GLU A 210 14.45 -2.11 13.01
C GLU A 210 14.43 -1.46 14.38
N ALA A 211 15.36 -1.79 15.28
CA ALA A 211 15.45 -1.15 16.59
C ALA A 211 15.62 0.38 16.47
N GLY A 212 16.50 0.82 15.57
CA GLY A 212 16.66 2.25 15.27
C GLY A 212 15.43 2.88 14.62
N THR A 213 14.71 2.13 13.78
CA THR A 213 13.47 2.61 13.16
C THR A 213 12.33 2.75 14.17
N ILE A 214 12.20 1.79 15.11
CA ILE A 214 11.28 1.87 16.25
C ILE A 214 11.57 3.12 17.07
N GLU A 215 12.83 3.37 17.41
CA GLU A 215 13.20 4.54 18.20
C GLU A 215 12.91 5.86 17.47
N ALA A 216 13.20 5.93 16.17
CA ALA A 216 12.86 7.09 15.36
C ALA A 216 11.35 7.38 15.37
N PHE A 217 10.50 6.36 15.21
CA PHE A 217 9.04 6.53 15.27
C PHE A 217 8.50 6.79 16.68
N ARG A 218 9.20 6.42 17.76
CA ARG A 218 8.81 6.86 19.11
C ARG A 218 8.97 8.37 19.29
N GLN A 219 10.03 8.94 18.71
CA GLN A 219 10.33 10.36 18.81
C GLN A 219 9.54 11.21 17.80
N ASP A 220 9.19 10.62 16.67
CA ASP A 220 8.45 11.25 15.58
C ASP A 220 7.35 10.30 15.05
N PRO A 221 6.21 10.19 15.77
CA PRO A 221 5.17 9.19 15.48
C PRO A 221 4.51 9.31 14.10
N TYR A 222 4.68 10.46 13.44
CA TYR A 222 4.13 10.75 12.12
C TYR A 222 5.19 10.83 11.02
N GLY A 223 6.47 10.60 11.35
CA GLY A 223 7.57 10.56 10.39
C GLY A 223 7.73 11.86 9.60
N CYS A 224 7.54 13.02 10.24
CA CYS A 224 7.61 14.34 9.62
C CYS A 224 8.94 15.06 9.87
N HIS A 225 9.92 14.43 10.54
CA HIS A 225 11.16 15.08 10.93
C HIS A 225 12.39 14.19 10.75
N GLY A 226 13.55 14.84 10.63
CA GLY A 226 14.87 14.21 10.62
C GLY A 226 14.97 13.04 9.64
N VAL A 227 15.59 11.95 10.11
CA VAL A 227 15.89 10.77 9.28
C VAL A 227 14.64 10.11 8.68
N LEU A 228 13.46 10.23 9.30
CA LEU A 228 12.22 9.65 8.76
C LEU A 228 11.71 10.47 7.58
N LEU A 229 11.69 11.80 7.71
CA LEU A 229 11.30 12.69 6.61
C LEU A 229 12.28 12.57 5.43
N GLU A 230 13.59 12.61 5.71
CA GLU A 230 14.62 12.46 4.66
C GLU A 230 14.45 11.15 3.88
N LYS A 231 14.21 10.03 4.58
CA LYS A 231 13.92 8.74 3.96
C LYS A 231 12.63 8.76 3.14
N LYS A 232 11.59 9.44 3.62
CA LYS A 232 10.29 9.55 2.95
C LYS A 232 10.40 10.36 1.66
N GLU A 233 11.08 11.51 1.70
CA GLU A 233 11.32 12.37 0.54
C GLU A 233 12.18 11.66 -0.52
N ALA A 234 13.23 10.95 -0.11
CA ALA A 234 14.07 10.16 -1.02
C ALA A 234 13.32 9.01 -1.72
N ARG A 235 12.15 8.63 -1.20
CA ARG A 235 11.28 7.56 -1.71
C ARG A 235 10.14 8.07 -2.57
N ASP A 236 10.21 9.32 -3.05
CA ASP A 236 9.32 9.83 -4.10
C ASP A 236 10.08 10.32 -5.36
N PRO A 237 10.90 9.47 -5.99
CA PRO A 237 11.75 9.86 -7.12
C PRO A 237 10.97 10.21 -8.40
N PHE A 238 9.67 9.93 -8.45
CA PHE A 238 8.81 10.18 -9.61
C PHE A 238 7.74 11.26 -9.35
N ALA A 239 7.82 11.96 -8.20
CA ALA A 239 6.88 13.01 -7.80
C ALA A 239 5.41 12.55 -7.85
N VAL A 240 5.15 11.31 -7.44
CA VAL A 240 3.79 10.75 -7.32
C VAL A 240 3.04 11.46 -6.19
N GLY A 241 3.76 11.81 -5.12
CA GLY A 241 3.20 12.51 -3.97
C GLY A 241 2.37 11.62 -3.04
N PRO A 242 1.98 12.18 -1.87
CA PRO A 242 1.18 11.47 -0.88
C PRO A 242 -0.28 11.31 -1.34
N TYR A 243 -1.03 10.54 -0.56
CA TYR A 243 -2.47 10.44 -0.73
C TYR A 243 -3.16 11.79 -0.54
N LEU A 244 -4.10 12.13 -1.43
CA LEU A 244 -4.78 13.42 -1.39
C LEU A 244 -5.84 13.44 -0.28
N ALA A 245 -5.71 14.41 0.63
CA ALA A 245 -6.66 14.64 1.74
C ALA A 245 -8.13 14.77 1.28
N ALA A 246 -8.37 15.35 0.10
CA ALA A 246 -9.70 15.52 -0.47
C ALA A 246 -10.43 14.19 -0.73
N ARG A 247 -9.71 13.07 -0.82
CA ARG A 247 -10.27 11.75 -1.06
C ARG A 247 -10.77 11.07 0.23
N CYS A 248 -10.27 11.50 1.39
CA CYS A 248 -10.72 11.03 2.71
C CYS A 248 -10.88 12.21 3.69
N PRO A 249 -11.89 13.07 3.50
CA PRO A 249 -12.00 14.33 4.24
C PRO A 249 -12.01 14.18 5.77
N ALA A 250 -12.64 13.14 6.30
CA ALA A 250 -12.70 12.92 7.75
C ALA A 250 -11.36 12.44 8.36
N MET A 251 -10.43 11.96 7.53
CA MET A 251 -9.07 11.58 7.93
C MET A 251 -8.03 12.64 7.54
N ALA A 252 -8.40 13.64 6.71
CA ALA A 252 -7.50 14.68 6.24
C ALA A 252 -6.66 15.34 7.34
N PRO A 253 -7.23 15.73 8.52
CA PRO A 253 -6.42 16.31 9.59
C PRO A 253 -5.31 15.38 10.09
N LEU A 254 -5.57 14.08 10.17
CA LEU A 254 -4.58 13.07 10.57
C LEU A 254 -3.49 12.89 9.52
N LEU A 255 -3.87 12.86 8.24
CA LEU A 255 -2.91 12.73 7.12
C LEU A 255 -1.94 13.91 7.05
N SER A 256 -2.39 15.10 7.45
CA SER A 256 -1.55 16.32 7.52
C SER A 256 -0.86 16.54 8.86
N TYR A 257 -1.10 15.68 9.86
CA TYR A 257 -0.61 15.93 11.21
C TYR A 257 0.87 15.56 11.34
N CYS A 258 1.66 16.52 11.83
CA CYS A 258 3.10 16.38 12.03
C CYS A 258 3.54 16.77 13.46
N GLY A 259 2.72 16.46 14.46
CA GLY A 259 3.09 16.67 15.87
C GLY A 259 3.97 15.54 16.42
N ARG A 260 4.64 15.79 17.55
CA ARG A 260 5.41 14.76 18.29
C ARG A 260 4.59 13.99 19.32
N SER A 261 3.40 14.49 19.65
CA SER A 261 2.41 13.82 20.48
C SER A 261 1.33 13.19 19.61
N THR A 262 0.58 12.22 20.13
CA THR A 262 -0.58 11.63 19.45
C THR A 262 -1.57 12.70 18.98
N PHE A 263 -2.11 12.52 17.78
CA PHE A 263 -3.08 13.41 17.16
C PHE A 263 -4.25 13.71 18.12
N PRO A 264 -4.50 14.99 18.47
CA PRO A 264 -5.48 15.36 19.48
C PRO A 264 -6.93 15.32 18.97
N GLY A 265 -7.14 15.35 17.64
CA GLY A 265 -8.47 15.40 17.05
C GLY A 265 -9.25 14.10 17.17
N ARG A 266 -10.57 14.18 16.95
CA ARG A 266 -11.43 12.99 16.82
C ARG A 266 -11.18 12.32 15.48
N LEU A 267 -11.26 10.99 15.47
CA LEU A 267 -11.14 10.19 14.25
C LEU A 267 -12.41 9.38 14.04
N PRO A 268 -12.76 9.04 12.79
CA PRO A 268 -14.04 8.40 12.47
C PRO A 268 -14.29 7.05 13.14
N TRP A 269 -13.23 6.37 13.55
CA TRP A 269 -13.27 5.07 14.24
C TRP A 269 -13.18 5.18 15.77
N SER A 270 -13.16 6.40 16.33
CA SER A 270 -13.07 6.62 17.79
C SER A 270 -14.40 6.39 18.53
N GLU A 271 -15.52 6.25 17.81
CA GLU A 271 -16.88 6.17 18.38
C GLU A 271 -17.68 4.97 17.86
N GLN A 272 -17.00 4.01 17.21
CA GLN A 272 -17.60 2.80 16.64
C GLN A 272 -17.37 1.59 17.53
#